data_AF-A0A285PLS0-F1
#
_entry.id   AF-A0A285PLS0-F1
#
_cell.length_a   1.000
_cell.length_b   1.000
_cell.length_c   1.000
_cell.angle_alpha   90.00
_cell.angle_beta   90.00
_cell.angle_gamma   90.00
#
_symmetry.space_group_name_H-M   'P 1'
#
loop_
_entity.id
_entity.type
_entity.pdbx_description
1 polymer ?
#
loop_
_entity_poly.entity_id
_entity_poly.type
_entity_poly.pdbx_seq_one_letter_code
_entity_poly.pdbx_strand_id
1 'polypeptide(L)'
;MPQLRKCARCGAPSLTPVSRELQIYNSVIHYKCEECGTEIELTPPASIGTVTTAGLFALGFWGFLLFTDPFPPGWIALTLYGLAILALGFVTLRPALDHFRNPVIDASPTADLSVEGPDNHIARKPILLLEGFGFLAGLLAPVLLFAGVLAIASVIGFINFTYFGN
;
A
#
# COMPACT_ATOMS: atom_id res chain seq x y z
N MET A 1 -6.26 10.86 5.55
CA MET A 1 -7.60 11.49 5.62
C MET A 1 -7.96 12.02 4.25
N PRO A 2 -9.26 12.05 3.88
CA PRO A 2 -9.69 12.64 2.62
C PRO A 2 -9.33 14.13 2.61
N GLN A 3 -8.86 14.62 1.47
CA GLN A 3 -8.41 16.00 1.26
C GLN A 3 -8.99 16.53 -0.05
N LEU A 4 -9.16 17.85 -0.12
CA LEU A 4 -9.57 18.54 -1.33
C LEU A 4 -8.44 18.50 -2.37
N ARG A 5 -8.79 18.15 -3.61
CA ARG A 5 -7.83 17.94 -4.69
C ARG A 5 -8.17 18.73 -5.93
N LYS A 6 -7.17 18.91 -6.79
CA LYS A 6 -7.34 19.46 -8.14
C LYS A 6 -7.84 18.37 -9.07
N CYS A 7 -8.85 18.65 -9.88
CA CYS A 7 -9.28 17.75 -10.93
C CYS A 7 -8.30 17.81 -12.11
N ALA A 8 -7.74 16.67 -12.51
CA ALA A 8 -6.84 16.59 -13.66
C ALA A 8 -7.49 16.96 -15.01
N ARG A 9 -8.83 16.81 -15.12
CA ARG A 9 -9.56 16.97 -16.39
C ARG A 9 -9.91 18.42 -16.69
N CYS A 10 -10.48 19.14 -15.72
CA CYS A 10 -10.85 20.55 -15.89
C CYS A 10 -9.89 21.53 -15.19
N GLY A 11 -8.97 21.04 -14.35
CA GLY A 11 -8.04 21.88 -13.59
C GLY A 11 -8.66 22.59 -12.39
N ALA A 12 -9.95 22.39 -12.12
CA ALA A 12 -10.66 23.04 -11.02
C ALA A 12 -10.28 22.47 -9.65
N PRO A 13 -10.30 23.29 -8.59
CA PRO A 13 -10.05 22.87 -7.21
C PRO A 13 -11.30 22.26 -6.54
N SER A 14 -12.13 21.52 -7.29
CA SER A 14 -13.46 21.09 -6.86
C SER A 14 -13.60 19.57 -6.78
N LEU A 15 -12.49 18.85 -6.61
CA LEU A 15 -12.51 17.40 -6.46
C LEU A 15 -12.75 17.04 -4.99
N THR A 16 -14.00 16.74 -4.66
CA THR A 16 -14.45 16.42 -3.31
C THR A 16 -14.65 14.91 -3.15
N PRO A 17 -14.35 14.34 -1.97
CA PRO A 17 -14.60 12.94 -1.72
C PRO A 17 -16.09 12.70 -1.46
N VAL A 18 -16.65 11.63 -2.03
CA VAL A 18 -18.09 11.31 -1.97
C VAL A 18 -18.34 10.09 -1.09
N SER A 19 -17.61 9.01 -1.33
CA SER A 19 -17.75 7.77 -0.58
C SER A 19 -16.40 7.10 -0.39
N ARG A 20 -16.36 6.15 0.55
CA ARG A 20 -15.19 5.31 0.81
C ARG A 20 -15.64 3.87 0.89
N GLU A 21 -15.03 3.02 0.08
CA GLU A 21 -15.21 1.57 0.12
C GLU A 21 -13.96 0.93 0.78
N LEU A 22 -14.19 -0.01 1.70
CA LEU A 22 -13.12 -0.86 2.23
C LEU A 22 -13.05 -2.15 1.42
N GLN A 23 -11.96 -2.32 0.68
CA GLN A 23 -11.60 -3.58 0.06
C GLN A 23 -10.72 -4.40 1.02
N ILE A 24 -10.49 -5.67 0.69
CA ILE A 24 -9.80 -6.65 1.55
C ILE A 24 -8.40 -6.14 1.97
N TYR A 25 -7.68 -5.47 1.07
CA TYR A 25 -6.27 -5.08 1.27
C TYR A 25 -6.02 -3.57 1.22
N ASN A 26 -7.05 -2.77 0.97
CA ASN A 26 -6.95 -1.34 0.70
C ASN A 26 -8.29 -0.65 0.95
N SER A 27 -8.29 0.65 1.25
CA SER A 27 -9.50 1.45 1.06
C SER A 27 -9.44 2.11 -0.32
N VAL A 28 -10.59 2.37 -0.91
CA VAL A 28 -10.73 3.15 -2.13
C VAL A 28 -11.63 4.33 -1.80
N ILE A 29 -11.17 5.54 -2.10
CA ILE A 29 -11.94 6.77 -1.89
C ILE A 29 -12.44 7.23 -3.25
N HIS A 30 -13.76 7.33 -3.40
CA HIS A 30 -14.38 7.86 -4.59
C HIS A 30 -14.47 9.38 -4.48
N TYR A 31 -14.01 10.04 -5.53
CA TYR A 31 -13.99 11.49 -5.64
C TYR A 31 -14.85 11.93 -6.82
N LYS A 32 -15.54 13.06 -6.67
CA LYS A 32 -16.32 13.67 -7.75
C LYS A 32 -15.94 15.13 -7.90
N CYS A 33 -15.78 15.56 -9.15
CA CYS A 33 -15.55 16.96 -9.47
C CYS A 33 -16.90 17.66 -9.64
N GLU A 34 -17.13 18.73 -8.87
CA GLU A 34 -18.40 19.49 -8.95
C GLU A 34 -18.57 20.24 -10.28
N GLU A 35 -17.46 20.64 -10.92
CA GLU A 35 -17.54 21.42 -12.17
C GLU A 35 -17.76 20.55 -13.41
N CYS A 36 -17.03 19.45 -13.55
CA CYS A 36 -17.07 18.62 -14.75
C CYS A 36 -17.77 17.26 -14.56
N GLY A 37 -18.26 16.98 -13.34
CA GLY A 37 -18.94 15.74 -13.00
C GLY A 37 -18.09 14.48 -13.11
N THR A 38 -16.78 14.61 -13.33
CA THR A 38 -15.89 13.45 -13.48
C THR A 38 -15.68 12.77 -12.12
N GLU A 39 -15.85 11.47 -12.11
CA GLU A 39 -15.64 10.61 -10.94
C GLU A 39 -14.30 9.89 -11.08
N ILE A 40 -13.51 9.88 -10.00
CA ILE A 40 -12.23 9.18 -9.95
C ILE A 40 -12.10 8.39 -8.67
N GLU A 41 -11.38 7.29 -8.74
CA GLU A 41 -11.05 6.44 -7.61
C GLU A 41 -9.61 6.69 -7.20
N LEU A 42 -9.38 6.96 -5.92
CA LEU A 42 -8.06 7.18 -5.38
C LEU A 42 -7.82 6.19 -4.25
N THR A 43 -6.89 5.28 -4.47
CA THR A 43 -6.33 4.43 -3.42
C THR A 43 -5.43 5.28 -2.52
N PRO A 44 -5.50 5.18 -1.18
CA PRO A 44 -4.63 5.94 -0.31
C PRO A 44 -3.14 5.63 -0.54
N PRO A 45 -2.26 6.63 -0.35
CA PRO A 45 -0.83 6.47 -0.57
C PRO A 45 -0.21 5.41 0.35
N ALA A 46 -0.77 5.21 1.54
CA ALA A 46 -0.32 4.16 2.46
C ALA A 46 -0.51 2.75 1.87
N SER A 47 -1.62 2.48 1.18
CA SER A 47 -1.84 1.17 0.54
C SER A 47 -0.86 0.94 -0.62
N ILE A 48 -0.56 1.97 -1.41
CA ILE A 48 0.47 1.91 -2.47
C ILE A 48 1.83 1.54 -1.86
N GLY A 49 2.21 2.17 -0.73
CA GLY A 49 3.44 1.84 -0.01
C GLY A 49 3.48 0.39 0.48
N THR A 50 2.37 -0.11 1.03
CA THR A 50 2.25 -1.50 1.49
C THR A 50 2.43 -2.50 0.34
N VAL A 51 1.72 -2.30 -0.77
CA VAL A 51 1.82 -3.16 -1.97
C VAL A 51 3.24 -3.13 -2.54
N THR A 52 3.84 -1.94 -2.61
CA THR A 52 5.22 -1.76 -3.09
C THR A 52 6.19 -2.58 -2.24
N THR A 53 6.09 -2.47 -0.92
CA THR A 53 6.99 -3.15 0.02
C THR A 53 6.81 -4.66 -0.01
N ALA A 54 5.56 -5.13 0.00
CA ALA A 54 5.26 -6.56 -0.13
C ALA A 54 5.81 -7.13 -1.45
N GLY A 55 5.64 -6.40 -2.55
CA GLY A 55 6.20 -6.76 -3.85
C GLY A 55 7.74 -6.78 -3.85
N LEU A 56 8.38 -5.79 -3.24
CA LEU A 56 9.84 -5.74 -3.10
C LEU A 56 10.37 -6.89 -2.24
N PHE A 57 9.68 -7.29 -1.18
CA PHE A 57 10.06 -8.47 -0.40
C PHE A 57 9.92 -9.76 -1.19
N ALA A 58 8.82 -9.93 -1.93
CA ALA A 58 8.63 -11.10 -2.78
C ALA A 58 9.72 -11.18 -3.87
N LEU A 59 10.03 -10.05 -4.54
CA LEU A 59 11.10 -9.96 -5.53
C LEU A 59 12.49 -10.12 -4.91
N GLY A 60 12.70 -9.62 -3.70
CA GLY A 60 13.96 -9.77 -2.97
C GLY A 60 14.20 -11.23 -2.61
N PHE A 61 13.19 -11.92 -2.09
CA PHE A 61 13.26 -13.35 -1.80
C PHE A 61 13.48 -14.20 -3.06
N TRP A 62 12.72 -13.92 -4.12
CA TRP A 62 12.88 -14.64 -5.39
C TRP A 62 14.25 -14.37 -6.03
N GLY A 63 14.71 -13.11 -6.00
CA GLY A 63 16.04 -12.74 -6.46
C GLY A 63 17.14 -13.43 -5.66
N PHE A 64 17.00 -13.49 -4.34
CA PHE A 64 17.92 -14.24 -3.48
C PHE A 64 18.03 -15.69 -3.93
N LEU A 65 16.91 -16.40 -4.12
CA LEU A 65 16.94 -17.78 -4.63
C LEU A 65 17.62 -17.89 -5.99
N LEU A 66 17.29 -17.01 -6.94
CA LEU A 66 17.83 -17.08 -8.31
C LEU A 66 19.34 -16.79 -8.41
N PHE A 67 19.88 -15.95 -7.52
CA PHE A 67 21.25 -15.45 -7.63
C PHE A 67 22.21 -16.01 -6.58
N THR A 68 21.73 -16.77 -5.60
CA THR A 68 22.60 -17.46 -4.63
C THR A 68 22.94 -18.89 -5.01
N ASP A 69 22.24 -19.48 -5.98
CA ASP A 69 22.58 -20.79 -6.49
C ASP A 69 23.94 -20.77 -7.24
N PRO A 70 24.74 -21.84 -7.11
CA PRO A 70 26.05 -21.93 -7.78
C PRO A 70 25.93 -22.08 -9.31
N PHE A 71 24.73 -22.35 -9.82
CA PHE A 71 24.45 -22.48 -11.24
C PHE A 71 23.88 -21.17 -11.78
N PRO A 72 24.29 -20.74 -12.98
CA PRO A 72 23.76 -19.52 -13.58
C PRO A 72 22.24 -19.68 -13.81
N PRO A 73 21.43 -18.67 -13.48
CA PRO A 73 20.00 -18.72 -13.70
C PRO A 73 19.70 -18.86 -15.19
N GLY A 74 18.80 -19.80 -15.52
CA GLY A 74 18.36 -19.98 -16.91
C GLY A 74 17.63 -18.74 -17.45
N TRP A 75 17.68 -18.55 -18.78
CA TRP A 75 17.04 -17.42 -19.46
C TRP A 75 15.54 -17.25 -19.14
N ILE A 76 14.83 -18.37 -18.96
CA ILE A 76 13.40 -18.35 -18.59
C ILE A 76 13.22 -17.71 -17.21
N ALA A 77 14.05 -18.08 -16.24
CA ALA A 77 13.97 -17.55 -14.88
C ALA A 77 14.28 -16.05 -14.86
N LEU A 78 15.31 -15.62 -15.59
CA LEU A 78 15.64 -14.19 -15.75
C LEU A 78 14.50 -13.40 -16.40
N THR A 79 13.88 -13.95 -17.44
CA THR A 79 12.76 -13.31 -18.14
C THR A 79 11.54 -13.16 -17.21
N LEU A 80 11.18 -14.22 -16.48
CA LEU A 80 10.07 -14.18 -15.53
C LEU A 80 10.34 -13.19 -14.39
N TYR A 81 11.56 -13.15 -13.87
CA TYR A 81 11.96 -12.19 -12.85
C TYR A 81 11.85 -10.74 -13.34
N GLY A 82 12.35 -10.47 -14.56
CA GLY A 82 12.22 -9.16 -15.21
C GLY A 82 10.76 -8.75 -15.43
N LEU A 83 9.91 -9.67 -15.90
CA LEU A 83 8.48 -9.42 -16.06
C LEU A 83 7.80 -9.12 -14.71
N ALA A 84 8.21 -9.78 -13.63
CA ALA A 84 7.66 -9.52 -12.31
C ALA A 84 8.05 -8.13 -11.78
N ILE A 85 9.27 -7.66 -12.03
CA ILE A 85 9.69 -6.28 -11.72
C ILE A 85 8.81 -5.28 -12.48
N LEU A 86 8.63 -5.49 -13.79
CA LEU A 86 7.81 -4.62 -14.63
C LEU A 86 6.35 -4.63 -14.18
N ALA A 87 5.80 -5.80 -13.82
CA ALA A 87 4.44 -5.93 -13.31
C ALA A 87 4.27 -5.17 -11.98
N LEU A 88 5.20 -5.29 -11.04
CA LEU A 88 5.18 -4.53 -9.79
C LEU A 88 5.25 -3.01 -10.05
N GLY A 89 6.14 -2.60 -10.95
CA GLY A 89 6.26 -1.21 -11.39
C GLY A 89 4.95 -0.70 -11.97
N PHE A 90 4.30 -1.47 -12.85
CA PHE A 90 3.03 -1.08 -13.47
C PHE A 90 1.89 -0.96 -12.46
N VAL A 91 1.77 -1.93 -11.54
CA VAL A 91 0.73 -1.95 -10.50
C VAL A 91 0.88 -0.79 -9.52
N THR A 92 2.11 -0.39 -9.18
CA THR A 92 2.37 0.71 -8.23
C THR A 92 2.37 2.09 -8.91
N LEU A 93 2.81 2.16 -10.16
CA LEU A 93 2.92 3.42 -10.91
C LEU A 93 1.56 4.00 -11.26
N ARG A 94 0.57 3.18 -11.65
CA ARG A 94 -0.74 3.69 -12.07
C ARG A 94 -1.46 4.45 -10.93
N PRO A 95 -1.64 3.91 -9.72
CA PRO A 95 -2.22 4.66 -8.60
C PRO A 95 -1.37 5.85 -8.17
N ALA A 96 -0.03 5.75 -8.26
CA ALA A 96 0.86 6.86 -7.97
C ALA A 96 0.66 8.03 -8.96
N LEU A 97 0.49 7.73 -10.25
CA LEU A 97 0.20 8.72 -11.28
C LEU A 97 -1.14 9.43 -11.04
N ASP A 98 -2.15 8.72 -10.55
CA ASP A 98 -3.45 9.33 -10.24
C ASP A 98 -3.33 10.35 -9.10
N HIS A 99 -2.45 10.11 -8.12
CA HIS A 99 -2.11 11.11 -7.11
C HIS A 99 -1.34 12.30 -7.67
N PHE A 100 -0.40 12.08 -8.59
CA PHE A 100 0.36 13.18 -9.23
C PHE A 100 -0.52 14.04 -10.13
N ARG A 101 -1.46 13.43 -10.85
CA ARG A 101 -2.41 14.14 -11.73
C ARG A 101 -3.45 14.93 -10.93
N ASN A 102 -3.81 14.47 -9.74
CA ASN A 102 -4.80 15.11 -8.87
C ASN A 102 -4.14 15.56 -7.55
N PRO A 103 -3.30 16.61 -7.59
CA PRO A 103 -2.58 17.10 -6.42
C PRO A 103 -3.52 17.62 -5.34
N VAL A 104 -3.06 17.56 -4.09
CA VAL A 104 -3.77 18.11 -2.93
C VAL A 104 -3.66 19.63 -2.95
N ILE A 105 -4.79 20.30 -2.78
CA ILE A 105 -4.86 21.78 -2.77
C ILE A 105 -4.94 22.27 -1.33
N ASP A 106 -5.77 21.63 -0.53
CA ASP A 106 -5.89 21.93 0.89
C ASP A 106 -5.58 20.66 1.69
N ALA A 107 -4.57 20.77 2.56
CA ALA A 107 -4.20 19.70 3.46
C ALA A 107 -5.19 19.56 4.63
N SER A 108 -6.10 20.54 4.79
CA SER A 108 -7.18 20.49 5.76
C SER A 108 -8.00 19.22 5.55
N PRO A 109 -8.15 18.38 6.59
CA PRO A 109 -8.94 17.17 6.47
C PRO A 109 -10.39 17.54 6.19
N THR A 110 -10.92 17.10 5.04
CA THR A 110 -12.35 17.17 4.78
C THR A 110 -13.09 16.23 5.74
N ALA A 111 -14.37 16.54 6.01
CA ALA A 111 -15.22 15.82 6.95
C ALA A 111 -15.12 14.30 6.80
N ASP A 112 -15.17 13.59 7.93
CA ASP A 112 -14.99 12.15 7.99
C ASP A 112 -16.11 11.46 7.19
N LEU A 113 -15.75 10.86 6.06
CA LEU A 113 -16.71 10.17 5.20
C LEU A 113 -17.25 8.95 5.93
N SER A 114 -18.57 8.74 5.86
CA SER A 114 -19.16 7.47 6.25
C SER A 114 -18.57 6.38 5.36
N VAL A 115 -17.95 5.38 6.00
CA VAL A 115 -17.40 4.21 5.32
C VAL A 115 -18.57 3.36 4.84
N GLU A 116 -18.72 3.20 3.53
CA GLU A 116 -19.69 2.27 2.95
C GLU A 116 -19.00 0.90 2.84
N GLY A 117 -19.49 -0.07 3.60
CA GLY A 117 -18.93 -1.43 3.65
C GLY A 117 -19.47 -2.23 4.83
N PRO A 118 -19.28 -3.56 4.86
CA PRO A 118 -19.74 -4.38 5.97
C PRO A 118 -19.05 -3.92 7.26
N ASP A 119 -19.86 -3.50 8.24
CA ASP A 119 -19.44 -2.86 9.50
C ASP A 119 -18.37 -3.61 10.32
N ASN A 120 -18.07 -4.87 9.97
CA ASN A 120 -17.22 -5.79 10.71
C ASN A 120 -15.87 -6.11 10.04
N HIS A 121 -15.29 -5.22 9.22
CA HIS A 121 -13.91 -5.41 8.78
C HIS A 121 -12.94 -5.29 9.96
N ILE A 122 -12.39 -6.43 10.41
CA ILE A 122 -11.43 -6.55 11.54
C ILE A 122 -10.23 -5.60 11.36
N ALA A 123 -9.84 -5.34 10.10
CA ALA A 123 -8.71 -4.48 9.74
C ALA A 123 -9.07 -2.99 9.58
N ARG A 124 -10.30 -2.55 9.85
CA ARG A 124 -10.72 -1.15 9.65
C ARG A 124 -9.85 -0.15 10.41
N LYS A 125 -9.67 -0.34 11.71
CA LYS A 125 -8.87 0.55 12.57
C LYS A 125 -7.40 0.65 12.11
N PRO A 126 -6.66 -0.46 11.90
CA PRO A 126 -5.27 -0.36 11.49
C PRO A 126 -5.12 0.26 10.08
N ILE A 127 -6.03 -0.01 9.15
CA ILE A 127 -6.01 0.59 7.80
C ILE A 127 -6.17 2.11 7.89
N LEU A 128 -7.19 2.59 8.62
CA LEU A 128 -7.43 4.03 8.78
C LEU A 128 -6.27 4.75 9.48
N LEU A 129 -5.63 4.09 10.45
CA LEU A 129 -4.46 4.62 11.13
C LEU A 129 -3.27 4.73 10.17
N LEU A 130 -3.02 3.69 9.36
CA LEU A 130 -1.96 3.69 8.34
C LEU A 130 -2.11 4.86 7.34
N GLU A 131 -3.35 5.10 6.91
CA GLU A 131 -3.67 6.17 5.97
C GLU A 131 -3.41 7.58 6.51
N GLY A 132 -3.40 7.76 7.83
CA GLY A 132 -3.07 9.03 8.47
C GLY A 132 -1.60 9.44 8.26
N PHE A 133 -0.70 8.47 8.14
CA PHE A 133 0.74 8.70 8.05
C PHE A 133 1.28 8.67 6.60
N GLY A 134 0.41 8.43 5.62
CA GLY A 134 0.75 8.53 4.19
C GLY A 134 1.61 7.39 3.65
N PHE A 135 2.35 7.67 2.57
CA PHE A 135 3.12 6.66 1.82
C PHE A 135 4.20 5.96 2.66
N LEU A 136 4.94 6.73 3.47
CA LEU A 136 6.04 6.20 4.28
C LEU A 136 5.57 5.19 5.32
N ALA A 137 4.42 5.41 5.95
CA ALA A 137 3.86 4.42 6.87
C ALA A 137 3.40 3.16 6.15
N GLY A 138 2.83 3.30 4.96
CA GLY A 138 2.60 2.17 4.06
C GLY A 138 3.85 1.34 3.81
N LEU A 139 4.97 2.02 3.56
CA LEU A 139 6.24 1.38 3.27
C LEU A 139 6.85 0.70 4.51
N LEU A 140 6.77 1.34 5.68
CA LEU A 140 7.35 0.82 6.92
C LEU A 140 6.48 -0.25 7.59
N ALA A 141 5.16 -0.24 7.39
CA ALA A 141 4.26 -1.12 8.12
C ALA A 141 4.57 -2.62 7.93
N PRO A 142 4.80 -3.14 6.70
CA PRO A 142 5.23 -4.51 6.52
C PRO A 142 6.58 -4.80 7.20
N VAL A 143 7.54 -3.87 7.11
CA VAL A 143 8.87 -4.03 7.72
C VAL A 143 8.76 -4.16 9.24
N LEU A 144 7.99 -3.28 9.88
CA LEU A 144 7.76 -3.29 11.32
C LEU A 144 7.01 -4.56 11.76
N LEU A 145 6.05 -5.03 10.96
CA LEU A 145 5.33 -6.26 11.23
C LEU A 145 6.28 -7.47 11.21
N PHE A 146 7.12 -7.59 10.18
CA PHE A 146 8.13 -8.65 10.13
C PHE A 146 9.14 -8.55 11.27
N ALA A 147 9.65 -7.36 11.56
CA ALA A 147 10.57 -7.15 12.68
C ALA A 147 9.94 -7.54 14.02
N GLY A 148 8.67 -7.20 14.25
CA GLY A 148 7.93 -7.60 15.44
C GLY A 148 7.76 -9.11 15.56
N VAL A 149 7.37 -9.79 14.48
CA VAL A 149 7.24 -11.26 14.45
C VAL A 149 8.59 -11.93 14.72
N LEU A 150 9.66 -11.47 14.09
CA LEU A 150 11.01 -12.00 14.31
C LEU A 150 11.51 -11.77 15.73
N ALA A 151 11.22 -10.60 16.31
CA ALA A 151 11.56 -10.31 17.70
C ALA A 151 10.84 -11.25 18.67
N ILE A 152 9.53 -11.45 18.49
CA ILE A 152 8.74 -12.40 19.30
C ILE A 152 9.28 -13.82 19.15
N ALA A 153 9.54 -14.27 17.93
CA ALA A 153 10.10 -15.60 17.66
C ALA A 153 11.48 -15.78 18.33
N SER A 154 12.33 -14.76 18.28
CA SER A 154 13.65 -14.78 18.91
C SER A 154 13.56 -14.88 20.44
N VAL A 155 12.63 -14.13 21.05
CA VAL A 155 12.38 -14.20 22.50
C VAL A 155 11.88 -15.58 22.90
N ILE A 156 10.94 -16.16 22.15
CA ILE A 156 10.44 -17.53 22.40
C ILE A 156 11.58 -18.53 22.29
N GLY A 157 12.40 -18.44 21.23
CA GLY A 157 13.56 -19.30 21.04
C GLY A 157 14.57 -19.19 22.20
N PHE A 158 14.84 -17.97 22.67
CA PHE A 158 15.74 -17.72 23.80
C PHE A 158 15.20 -18.32 25.11
N ILE A 159 13.91 -18.12 25.42
CA ILE A 159 13.25 -18.73 26.58
C ILE A 159 13.32 -20.25 26.47
N ASN A 160 13.02 -20.82 25.30
CA ASN A 160 13.04 -22.26 25.11
C ASN A 160 14.43 -22.86 25.34
N PHE A 161 15.45 -22.24 24.76
CA PHE A 161 16.85 -22.62 24.95
C PHE A 161 17.27 -22.54 26.42
N THR A 162 16.90 -21.46 27.12
CA THR A 162 17.33 -21.21 28.50
C THR A 162 16.68 -22.16 29.51
N TYR A 163 15.41 -22.51 29.33
CA TYR A 163 14.64 -23.28 30.32
C TYR A 163 14.43 -24.75 29.97
N PHE A 164 14.46 -25.12 28.68
CA PHE A 164 14.18 -26.49 28.21
C PHE A 164 15.33 -27.10 27.41
N GLY A 165 16.43 -26.37 27.21
CA GLY A 165 17.60 -26.81 26.43
C GLY A 165 18.64 -27.65 27.20
N ASN A 166 18.34 -28.08 28.43
CA ASN A 166 19.15 -29.00 29.23
C ASN A 166 18.50 -30.38 29.32
#